data_AF-A0A380TUQ9-F1
#
_entry.id   AF-A0A380TUQ9-F1
#
_cell.length_a   1.000
_cell.length_b   1.000
_cell.length_c   1.000
_cell.angle_alpha   90.00
_cell.angle_beta   90.00
_cell.angle_gamma   90.00
#
_symmetry.space_group_name_H-M   'P 1'
#
loop_
_entity.id
_entity.type
_entity.pdbx_description
1 polymer ?
#
loop_
_entity_poly.entity_id
_entity_poly.type
_entity_poly.pdbx_seq_one_letter_code
_entity_poly.pdbx_strand_id
1 'polypeptide(L)'
;MSVSINLDCPVCGSSTLKVRTSQKIGMLVTQAKCYCPSCLSVSDISAEITRTYTANWNERPEIKRINKPLKQVDPNQLDFFDEK
;
A
#
# COMPACT_ATOMS: atom_id res chain seq x y z
N MET A 1 -22.70 10.15 -5.25
CA MET A 1 -22.01 9.38 -4.20
C MET A 1 -20.65 10.03 -3.98
N SER A 2 -20.45 10.82 -2.93
CA SER A 2 -19.19 11.55 -2.69
C SER A 2 -18.12 10.64 -2.08
N VAL A 3 -16.86 10.87 -2.43
CA VAL A 3 -15.71 10.14 -1.87
C VAL A 3 -15.18 10.93 -0.68
N SER A 4 -14.95 10.25 0.45
CA SER A 4 -14.31 10.82 1.63
C SER A 4 -12.81 10.59 1.61
N ILE A 5 -12.03 11.62 1.92
CA ILE A 5 -10.59 11.52 2.17
C ILE A 5 -10.33 11.84 3.63
N ASN A 6 -9.47 11.04 4.26
CA ASN A 6 -8.96 11.29 5.60
C ASN A 6 -7.81 12.27 5.52
N LEU A 7 -8.14 13.56 5.59
CA LEU A 7 -7.21 14.68 5.63
C LEU A 7 -7.78 15.70 6.61
N ASP A 8 -6.92 16.25 7.45
CA ASP A 8 -7.34 17.26 8.42
C ASP A 8 -7.60 18.59 7.71
N CYS A 9 -8.73 19.22 8.04
CA CYS A 9 -9.06 20.54 7.53
C CYS A 9 -8.11 21.58 8.14
N PRO A 10 -7.38 22.38 7.34
CA PRO A 10 -6.45 23.37 7.87
C PRO A 10 -7.14 24.54 8.60
N VAL A 11 -8.46 24.70 8.43
CA VAL A 11 -9.23 25.80 9.03
C VAL A 11 -9.84 25.39 10.37
N CYS A 12 -10.47 24.21 10.46
CA CYS A 12 -11.24 23.80 11.64
C CYS A 12 -10.74 22.51 12.30
N GLY A 13 -9.72 21.84 11.73
CA GLY A 13 -9.17 20.60 12.26
C GLY A 13 -10.05 19.36 12.08
N SER A 14 -11.16 19.43 11.34
CA SER A 14 -11.98 18.22 11.10
C SER A 14 -11.19 17.19 10.28
N SER A 15 -11.25 15.92 10.66
CA SER A 15 -10.43 14.84 10.09
C SER A 15 -10.89 14.29 8.73
N THR A 16 -12.01 14.78 8.20
CA THR A 16 -12.63 14.19 7.00
C THR A 16 -13.04 15.26 6.02
N LEU A 17 -12.39 15.28 4.87
CA LEU A 17 -12.73 16.12 3.73
C LEU A 17 -13.51 15.31 2.68
N LYS A 18 -14.43 15.96 1.97
CA LYS A 18 -15.22 15.33 0.90
C LYS A 18 -14.78 15.84 -0.47
N VAL A 19 -14.65 14.94 -1.43
CA VAL A 19 -14.25 15.25 -2.81
C VAL A 19 -15.49 15.36 -3.69
N ARG A 20 -15.48 16.31 -4.64
CA ARG A 20 -16.45 16.33 -5.72
C ARG A 20 -16.13 15.24 -6.73
N THR A 21 -17.13 14.42 -7.05
CA THR A 21 -17.03 13.19 -7.87
C THR A 21 -16.49 13.35 -9.29
N SER A 22 -16.34 14.58 -9.79
CA SER A 22 -15.92 14.84 -11.17
C SER A 22 -14.41 14.73 -11.39
N GLN A 23 -13.61 14.49 -10.36
CA GLN A 23 -12.15 14.46 -10.49
C GLN A 23 -11.62 13.03 -10.50
N LYS A 24 -10.93 12.69 -11.60
CA LYS A 24 -10.21 11.43 -11.74
C LYS A 24 -8.84 11.56 -11.08
N ILE A 25 -8.55 10.62 -10.19
CA ILE A 25 -7.22 10.43 -9.61
C ILE A 25 -6.32 9.85 -10.71
N GLY A 26 -5.28 10.58 -11.12
CA GLY A 26 -4.27 10.09 -12.05
C GLY A 26 -3.29 9.12 -11.39
N MET A 27 -2.49 8.39 -12.18
CA MET A 27 -1.62 7.31 -11.68
C MET A 27 -0.47 7.78 -10.76
N LEU A 28 -0.01 9.03 -10.91
CA LEU A 28 1.14 9.59 -10.16
C LEU A 28 0.81 10.87 -9.40
N VAL A 29 -0.19 11.63 -9.86
CA VAL A 29 -0.59 12.91 -9.29
C VAL A 29 -2.09 12.91 -9.07
N THR A 30 -2.49 13.16 -7.83
CA THR A 30 -3.89 13.30 -7.43
C THR A 30 -4.20 14.78 -7.25
N GLN A 31 -4.91 15.39 -8.19
CA GLN A 31 -5.45 16.73 -8.02
C GLN A 31 -6.94 16.63 -7.69
N ALA A 32 -7.34 17.18 -6.55
CA ALA A 32 -8.71 17.17 -6.09
C ALA A 32 -9.10 18.50 -5.45
N LYS A 33 -10.34 18.93 -5.69
CA LYS A 33 -11.03 20.00 -4.99
C LYS A 33 -11.87 19.35 -3.91
N CYS A 34 -11.48 19.59 -2.67
CA CYS A 34 -12.11 19.07 -1.49
C CYS A 34 -12.91 20.16 -0.80
N TYR A 35 -13.98 19.78 -0.11
CA TYR A 35 -14.69 20.67 0.78
C TYR A 35 -14.78 20.06 2.18
N CYS A 36 -14.68 20.91 3.19
CA CYS A 36 -14.91 20.52 4.58
C CYS A 36 -16.42 20.52 4.86
N PRO A 37 -17.00 19.42 5.38
CA PRO A 37 -18.41 19.40 5.75
C PRO A 37 -18.72 20.25 6.99
N SER A 38 -17.74 20.52 7.85
CA SER A 38 -17.93 21.24 9.11
C SER A 38 -17.88 22.76 8.94
N CYS A 39 -16.86 23.30 8.26
CA CYS A 39 -16.68 24.75 8.08
C CYS A 39 -16.89 25.24 6.65
N LEU A 40 -17.25 24.34 5.71
CA LEU A 40 -17.51 24.66 4.30
C LEU A 40 -16.31 25.23 3.54
N SER A 41 -15.11 25.20 4.12
CA SER A 41 -13.88 25.62 3.42
C SER A 41 -13.65 24.74 2.19
N VAL A 42 -13.25 25.36 1.09
CA VAL A 42 -12.86 24.66 -0.14
C VAL A 42 -11.33 24.66 -0.21
N SER A 43 -10.76 23.50 -0.50
CA SER A 43 -9.30 23.31 -0.59
C SER A 43 -8.95 22.63 -1.90
N ASP A 44 -8.00 23.22 -2.62
CA ASP A 44 -7.39 22.60 -3.79
C ASP A 44 -6.18 21.80 -3.31
N ILE A 45 -6.24 20.48 -3.47
CA ILE A 45 -5.25 19.53 -2.98
C ILE A 45 -4.53 18.90 -4.16
N SER A 46 -3.19 18.88 -4.10
CA SER A 46 -2.33 18.11 -4.99
C SER A 46 -1.50 17.14 -4.16
N ALA A 47 -1.64 15.84 -4.42
CA ALA A 47 -0.77 14.82 -3.84
C ALA A 47 0.11 14.21 -4.94
N GLU A 48 1.39 14.06 -4.63
CA GLU A 48 2.38 13.41 -5.48
C GLU A 48 2.86 12.13 -4.81
N ILE A 49 2.90 11.03 -5.57
CA ILE A 49 3.48 9.77 -5.09
C ILE A 49 4.98 9.84 -5.33
N THR A 50 5.74 10.12 -4.27
CA THR A 50 7.20 10.25 -4.38
C THR A 50 7.90 8.92 -4.61
N ARG A 51 7.39 7.83 -4.00
CA ARG A 51 7.98 6.49 -4.02
C ARG A 51 6.89 5.43 -3.91
N THR A 52 6.91 4.47 -4.82
CA THR A 52 6.05 3.27 -4.79
C THR A 52 6.94 2.04 -4.71
N TYR A 53 6.72 1.20 -3.70
CA TYR A 53 7.44 -0.06 -3.55
C TYR A 53 6.44 -1.18 -3.36
N THR A 54 6.64 -2.29 -4.07
CA THR A 54 5.97 -3.55 -3.75
C THR A 54 6.86 -4.29 -2.75
N ALA A 55 6.28 -4.75 -1.65
CA ALA A 55 7.00 -5.61 -0.72
C ALA A 55 7.34 -6.93 -1.43
N ASN A 56 8.57 -7.04 -1.94
CA ASN A 56 9.09 -8.28 -2.46
C ASN A 56 9.56 -9.13 -1.27
N TRP A 57 8.71 -10.06 -0.87
CA TRP A 57 9.11 -11.09 0.08
C TRP A 57 10.04 -12.07 -0.62
N ASN A 58 11.35 -11.80 -0.54
CA ASN A 58 12.37 -12.77 -0.95
C ASN A 58 12.40 -13.88 0.11
N GLU A 59 11.62 -14.94 -0.10
CA GLU A 59 11.76 -16.17 0.69
C GLU A 59 13.19 -16.67 0.56
N ARG A 60 13.96 -16.63 1.67
CA ARG A 60 15.28 -17.23 1.68
C ARG A 60 15.12 -18.73 1.40
N PRO A 61 15.92 -19.32 0.49
CA PRO A 61 15.85 -20.75 0.22
C PRO A 61 16.10 -21.58 1.48
N GLU A 62 16.83 -21.04 2.45
CA GLU A 62 17.04 -21.60 3.79
C GLU A 62 15.74 -21.86 4.56
N ILE A 63 14.74 -20.98 4.45
CA ILE A 63 13.45 -21.14 5.14
C ILE A 63 12.59 -22.23 4.46
N LYS A 64 12.73 -22.39 3.14
CA LYS A 64 12.11 -23.52 2.42
C LYS A 64 12.68 -24.87 2.85
N ARG A 65 13.93 -24.91 3.33
CA ARG A 65 14.57 -26.15 3.86
C ARG A 65 13.94 -26.61 5.19
N ILE A 66 13.54 -25.68 6.05
CA ILE A 66 12.95 -25.99 7.37
C ILE A 66 11.56 -26.65 7.22
N ASN A 67 10.80 -26.27 6.19
CA ASN A 67 9.44 -26.76 5.97
C ASN A 67 9.36 -28.09 5.19
N LYS A 68 10.46 -28.81 4.95
CA LYS A 68 10.37 -30.16 4.39
C LYS A 68 9.72 -31.06 5.46
N PRO A 69 8.54 -31.64 5.24
CA PRO A 69 7.93 -32.50 6.24
C PRO A 69 8.87 -33.68 6.49
N LEU A 70 9.26 -33.92 7.74
CA LEU A 70 10.19 -35.00 8.13
C LEU A 70 9.75 -36.40 7.63
N LYS A 71 8.46 -36.58 7.32
CA LYS A 71 7.90 -37.81 6.74
C LYS A 71 8.23 -38.04 5.25
N GLN A 72 8.76 -37.04 4.55
CA GLN A 72 9.07 -37.09 3.11
C GLN A 72 10.58 -37.00 2.83
N VAL A 73 11.41 -37.16 3.85
CA VAL A 73 12.86 -37.23 3.70
C VAL A 73 13.23 -38.70 3.54
N ASP A 74 13.49 -39.12 2.30
CA ASP A 74 14.10 -40.42 2.03
C ASP A 74 15.56 -40.37 2.52
N PRO A 75 15.96 -41.25 3.46
CA PRO A 75 17.33 -41.27 4.00
C PRO A 75 18.41 -41.58 2.95
N ASN A 76 18.05 -42.09 1.77
CA ASN A 76 18.98 -42.36 0.67
C ASN A 76 19.06 -41.22 -0.35
N GLN A 77 18.27 -40.15 -0.19
CA GLN A 77 18.33 -39.02 -1.11
C GLN A 77 19.54 -38.15 -0.77
N LEU A 78 20.56 -38.21 -1.62
CA LEU A 78 21.71 -37.29 -1.57
C LEU A 78 21.21 -35.84 -1.70
N ASP A 79 21.60 -34.98 -0.77
CA ASP A 79 21.35 -33.56 -0.88
C ASP A 79 22.23 -33.00 -2.01
N PHE A 80 21.60 -32.57 -3.10
CA PHE A 80 22.24 -32.04 -4.32
C PHE A 80 23.01 -30.72 -4.14
N PHE A 81 23.36 -30.35 -2.90
CA PHE A 81 23.97 -29.06 -2.57
C PHE A 81 25.34 -29.18 -1.87
N ASP A 82 25.87 -30.40 -1.71
CA ASP A 82 27.22 -30.65 -1.15
C ASP A 82 28.31 -30.87 -2.22
N GLU A 83 28.04 -30.52 -3.48
CA GLU A 83 29.10 -30.47 -4.50
C GLU A 83 29.80 -29.11 -4.44
N LYS A 84 31.02 -29.14 -3.87
CA LYS A 84 32.01 -28.06 -3.87
C LYS A 84 32.35 -27.57 -5.28
#